data_AF-A0ABD0ZX01-F1
#
_entry.id   AF-A0ABD0ZX01-F1
#
_cell.length_a   1.000
_cell.length_b   1.000
_cell.length_c   1.000
_cell.angle_alpha   90.00
_cell.angle_beta   90.00
_cell.angle_gamma   90.00
#
_symmetry.space_group_name_H-M   'P 1'
#
loop_
_entity.id
_entity.type
_entity.pdbx_description
1 polymer ?
#
loop_
_entity_poly.entity_id
_entity_poly.type
_entity_poly.pdbx_seq_one_letter_code
_entity_poly.pdbx_strand_id
1 'polypeptide(L)'
;MSSTSSNQMGQLVADKHVRYILMAEKKKESFESVVMDHLRMNGAYWGLTTLDLLDKLGTVSEDEVVSWIMTCQHESGGFAGNVGHDPHILYTLSAVQILALFDKINILDVGKVSSYVAGLQNKDGSFSGDMWGEIDTRFSYIAICCLSILKTLDKINVEKAVDYIVSCKNLDGGFGCTPGAESHAGQIFCCVGALALTGSLHRVDKDLLGWWLCERQGKSGGLNGRPEKLPDVCYSWWVLSSLIMIDRVHWIDKEKLVKFILDCQDLDNGGISDRPDDAVDIFHTYFGVAGLSLLEYPGVKAIDPAYALPVDVVNRIIFTK
;
A
#
# COMPACT_ATOMS: atom_id res chain seq x y z
N MET A 1 22.93 7.11 41.76
CA MET A 1 23.37 6.20 40.68
C MET A 1 22.14 5.86 39.87
N SER A 2 21.91 6.60 38.77
CA SER A 2 20.80 6.35 37.85
C SER A 2 21.21 5.17 36.98
N SER A 3 20.49 4.05 37.11
CA SER A 3 20.60 2.92 36.20
C SER A 3 20.00 3.34 34.86
N THR A 4 20.85 3.72 33.91
CA THR A 4 20.51 3.72 32.49
C THR A 4 20.17 2.28 32.11
N SER A 5 18.89 1.94 32.11
CA SER A 5 18.41 0.74 31.43
C SER A 5 18.81 0.89 29.96
N SER A 6 19.73 0.05 29.51
CA SER A 6 20.02 -0.12 28.10
C SER A 6 18.70 -0.41 27.40
N ASN A 7 18.19 0.56 26.65
CA ASN A 7 16.96 0.44 25.87
C ASN A 7 17.26 -0.49 24.69
N GLN A 8 17.30 -1.81 24.95
CA GLN A 8 17.53 -2.79 23.89
C GLN A 8 16.37 -2.68 22.91
N MET A 9 16.69 -2.38 21.65
CA MET A 9 15.74 -2.41 20.56
C MET A 9 15.20 -3.85 20.45
N GLY A 10 13.87 -4.00 20.49
CA GLY A 10 13.23 -5.30 20.25
C GLY A 10 13.63 -5.86 18.88
N GLN A 11 13.43 -7.16 18.68
CA GLN A 11 13.58 -7.78 17.36
C GLN A 11 12.20 -8.02 16.75
N LEU A 12 12.13 -8.06 15.42
CA LEU A 12 10.91 -8.43 14.71
C LEU A 12 10.55 -9.89 15.00
N VAL A 13 9.33 -10.16 15.49
CA VAL A 13 8.85 -11.53 15.75
C VAL A 13 8.25 -12.18 14.49
N ALA A 14 9.04 -12.25 13.41
CA ALA A 14 8.63 -12.67 12.06
C ALA A 14 7.76 -13.95 12.03
N ASP A 15 8.21 -15.03 12.69
CA ASP A 15 7.46 -16.29 12.73
C ASP A 15 6.09 -16.17 13.41
N LYS A 16 5.92 -15.21 14.33
CA LYS A 16 4.63 -14.93 14.95
C LYS A 16 3.71 -14.18 13.99
N HIS A 17 4.23 -13.18 13.26
CA HIS A 17 3.46 -12.49 12.22
C HIS A 17 2.97 -13.44 11.12
N VAL A 18 3.81 -14.38 10.70
CA VAL A 18 3.45 -15.43 9.72
C VAL A 18 2.30 -16.29 10.26
N ARG A 19 2.40 -16.77 11.51
CA ARG A 19 1.32 -17.53 12.14
C ARG A 19 0.02 -16.73 12.27
N TYR A 20 0.12 -15.45 12.66
CA TYR A 20 -1.02 -14.55 12.77
C TYR A 20 -1.79 -14.43 11.45
N ILE A 21 -1.09 -14.20 10.33
CA ILE A 21 -1.68 -14.09 8.99
C ILE A 21 -2.36 -15.41 8.58
N LEU A 22 -1.68 -16.55 8.75
CA LEU A 22 -2.22 -17.88 8.41
C LEU A 22 -3.43 -18.27 9.28
N MET A 23 -3.51 -17.77 10.52
CA MET A 23 -4.67 -17.98 11.40
C MET A 23 -5.86 -17.11 10.99
N ALA A 24 -5.62 -15.88 10.54
CA ALA A 24 -6.69 -14.99 10.08
C ALA A 24 -7.43 -15.59 8.87
N GLU A 25 -6.70 -16.27 7.98
CA GLU A 25 -7.30 -17.00 6.84
C GLU A 25 -8.28 -18.10 7.29
N LYS A 26 -8.02 -18.76 8.43
CA LYS A 26 -8.81 -19.90 8.92
C LYS A 26 -10.08 -19.49 9.67
N LYS A 27 -10.18 -18.24 10.13
CA LYS A 27 -11.31 -17.74 10.94
C LYS A 27 -12.43 -17.13 10.08
N LYS A 28 -12.85 -17.83 9.01
CA LYS A 28 -13.83 -17.33 8.01
C LYS A 28 -15.26 -17.15 8.55
N GLU A 29 -15.56 -17.69 9.74
CA GLU A 29 -16.91 -17.71 10.32
C GLU A 29 -17.07 -16.79 11.55
N SER A 30 -16.05 -15.99 11.90
CA SER A 30 -16.17 -15.05 13.01
C SER A 30 -17.01 -13.83 12.64
N PHE A 31 -17.58 -13.14 13.64
CA PHE A 31 -18.33 -11.90 13.41
C PHE A 31 -17.47 -10.84 12.69
N GLU A 32 -16.22 -10.71 13.10
CA GLU A 32 -15.24 -9.81 12.49
C GLU A 32 -15.00 -10.18 11.01
N SER A 33 -14.92 -11.48 10.70
CA SER A 33 -14.79 -11.94 9.32
C SER A 33 -15.99 -11.57 8.46
N VAL A 34 -17.21 -11.60 9.01
CA VAL A 34 -18.43 -11.22 8.29
C VAL A 34 -18.47 -9.71 8.05
N VAL A 35 -18.11 -8.90 9.05
CA VAL A 35 -18.09 -7.43 8.92
C VAL A 35 -17.04 -6.97 7.91
N MET A 36 -15.90 -7.67 7.84
CA MET A 36 -14.79 -7.35 6.95
C MET A 36 -14.84 -8.08 5.60
N ASP A 37 -15.94 -8.78 5.30
CA ASP A 37 -16.07 -9.62 4.11
C ASP A 37 -15.84 -8.81 2.81
N HIS A 38 -16.36 -7.59 2.76
CA HIS A 38 -16.18 -6.66 1.65
C HIS A 38 -14.72 -6.17 1.45
N LEU A 39 -13.79 -6.43 2.37
CA LEU A 39 -12.37 -6.03 2.27
C LEU A 39 -11.42 -7.20 2.07
N ARG A 40 -11.96 -8.40 1.85
CA ARG A 40 -11.18 -9.64 1.88
C ARG A 40 -10.09 -9.70 0.81
N MET A 41 -10.33 -9.18 -0.40
CA MET A 41 -9.33 -9.05 -1.46
C MET A 41 -8.13 -8.19 -1.01
N ASN A 42 -8.38 -7.05 -0.37
CA ASN A 42 -7.33 -6.17 0.13
C ASN A 42 -6.58 -6.84 1.31
N GLY A 43 -7.33 -7.48 2.22
CA GLY A 43 -6.76 -8.26 3.32
C GLY A 43 -5.84 -9.39 2.85
N ALA A 44 -6.25 -10.09 1.79
CA ALA A 44 -5.42 -11.11 1.15
C ALA A 44 -4.13 -10.48 0.56
N TYR A 45 -4.23 -9.36 -0.15
CA TYR A 45 -3.04 -8.68 -0.68
C TYR A 45 -2.08 -8.26 0.44
N TRP A 46 -2.56 -7.65 1.52
CA TRP A 46 -1.73 -7.26 2.66
C TRP A 46 -1.07 -8.46 3.33
N GLY A 47 -1.82 -9.52 3.62
CA GLY A 47 -1.31 -10.74 4.24
C GLY A 47 -0.27 -11.44 3.36
N LEU A 48 -0.59 -11.67 2.09
CA LEU A 48 0.28 -12.38 1.14
C LEU A 48 1.55 -11.60 0.83
N THR A 49 1.45 -10.27 0.66
CA THR A 49 2.65 -9.44 0.47
C THR A 49 3.53 -9.46 1.72
N THR A 50 2.93 -9.44 2.92
CA THR A 50 3.70 -9.59 4.17
C THR A 50 4.41 -10.95 4.23
N LEU A 51 3.73 -12.03 3.85
CA LEU A 51 4.35 -13.36 3.77
C LEU A 51 5.50 -13.39 2.77
N ASP A 52 5.34 -12.75 1.60
CA ASP A 52 6.44 -12.64 0.64
C ASP A 52 7.62 -11.86 1.22
N LEU A 53 7.38 -10.68 1.81
CA LEU A 53 8.44 -9.86 2.41
C LEU A 53 9.24 -10.59 3.51
N LEU A 54 8.61 -11.56 4.19
CA LEU A 54 9.24 -12.41 5.20
C LEU A 54 9.78 -13.75 4.65
N ASP A 55 9.81 -13.92 3.33
CA ASP A 55 10.24 -15.13 2.62
C ASP A 55 9.43 -16.39 3.03
N LYS A 56 8.12 -16.21 3.19
CA LYS A 56 7.14 -17.24 3.60
C LYS A 56 5.92 -17.33 2.67
N LEU A 57 5.92 -16.71 1.50
CA LEU A 57 4.80 -16.82 0.55
C LEU A 57 4.49 -18.28 0.20
N GLY A 58 5.50 -19.14 0.07
CA GLY A 58 5.33 -20.58 -0.19
C GLY A 58 4.64 -21.39 0.93
N THR A 59 4.22 -20.76 2.02
CA THR A 59 3.42 -21.42 3.08
C THR A 59 1.93 -21.47 2.77
N VAL A 60 1.46 -20.71 1.77
CA VAL A 60 0.07 -20.75 1.29
C VAL A 60 -0.03 -21.52 -0.02
N SER A 61 -1.22 -22.07 -0.30
CA SER A 61 -1.50 -22.75 -1.56
C SER A 61 -1.78 -21.73 -2.67
N GLU A 62 -0.85 -21.60 -3.62
CA GLU A 62 -1.00 -20.77 -4.82
C GLU A 62 -2.31 -21.07 -5.56
N ASP A 63 -2.60 -22.34 -5.82
CA ASP A 63 -3.79 -22.77 -6.55
C ASP A 63 -5.09 -22.38 -5.84
N GLU A 64 -5.14 -22.49 -4.50
CA GLU A 64 -6.33 -22.10 -3.72
C GLU A 64 -6.55 -20.59 -3.76
N VAL A 65 -5.48 -19.81 -3.58
CA VAL A 65 -5.54 -18.35 -3.61
C VAL A 65 -5.96 -17.84 -4.98
N VAL A 66 -5.30 -18.32 -6.04
CA VAL A 66 -5.58 -17.93 -7.43
C VAL A 66 -7.01 -18.31 -7.82
N SER A 67 -7.45 -19.53 -7.49
CA SER A 67 -8.82 -19.97 -7.75
C SER A 67 -9.84 -19.07 -7.06
N TRP A 68 -9.63 -18.72 -5.79
CA TRP A 68 -10.53 -17.81 -5.08
C TRP A 68 -10.55 -16.40 -5.69
N ILE A 69 -9.40 -15.82 -6.03
CA ILE A 69 -9.34 -14.49 -6.67
C ILE A 69 -10.19 -14.45 -7.93
N MET A 70 -10.09 -15.49 -8.77
CA MET A 70 -10.85 -15.56 -10.03
C MET A 70 -12.36 -15.68 -9.82
N THR A 71 -12.82 -16.20 -8.67
CA THR A 71 -14.25 -16.20 -8.32
C THR A 71 -14.78 -14.82 -7.91
N CYS A 72 -13.88 -13.87 -7.60
CA CYS A 72 -14.23 -12.48 -7.28
C CYS A 72 -14.24 -11.56 -8.51
N GLN A 73 -13.92 -12.08 -9.71
CA GLN A 73 -13.93 -11.28 -10.94
C GLN A 73 -15.38 -11.05 -11.41
N HIS A 74 -15.71 -9.78 -11.68
CA HIS A 74 -17.02 -9.38 -12.17
C HIS A 74 -17.08 -9.39 -13.70
N GLU A 75 -18.30 -9.45 -14.26
CA GLU A 75 -18.52 -9.43 -15.71
C GLU A 75 -18.01 -8.14 -16.38
N SER A 76 -17.93 -7.03 -15.64
CA SER A 76 -17.39 -5.75 -16.10
C SER A 76 -15.88 -5.78 -16.36
N GLY A 77 -15.16 -6.75 -15.79
CA GLY A 77 -13.69 -6.86 -15.83
C GLY A 77 -12.98 -6.48 -14.54
N GLY A 78 -13.64 -5.71 -13.66
CA GLY A 78 -13.14 -5.42 -12.33
C GLY A 78 -13.26 -6.60 -11.37
N PHE A 79 -12.61 -6.50 -10.22
CA PHE A 79 -12.74 -7.45 -9.12
C PHE A 79 -13.51 -6.83 -7.96
N ALA A 80 -14.23 -7.67 -7.23
CA ALA A 80 -14.93 -7.33 -6.01
C ALA A 80 -14.10 -7.67 -4.76
N GLY A 81 -14.49 -7.11 -3.63
CA GLY A 81 -13.84 -7.35 -2.34
C GLY A 81 -13.96 -8.80 -1.86
N ASN A 82 -15.06 -9.47 -2.24
CA ASN A 82 -15.27 -10.91 -2.11
C ASN A 82 -16.39 -11.34 -3.09
N VAL A 83 -16.65 -12.65 -3.17
CA VAL A 83 -17.73 -13.21 -3.99
C VAL A 83 -19.08 -12.60 -3.62
N GLY A 84 -19.83 -12.13 -4.63
CA GLY A 84 -21.16 -11.56 -4.47
C GLY A 84 -21.21 -10.07 -4.11
N HIS A 85 -20.06 -9.39 -4.10
CA HIS A 85 -19.97 -7.93 -3.93
C HIS A 85 -19.76 -7.22 -5.27
N ASP A 86 -19.99 -5.90 -5.27
CA ASP A 86 -19.76 -5.06 -6.44
C ASP A 86 -18.25 -4.90 -6.74
N PRO A 87 -17.88 -4.79 -8.03
CA PRO A 87 -16.49 -4.55 -8.42
C PRO A 87 -16.07 -3.12 -8.09
N HIS A 88 -14.83 -2.96 -7.64
CA HIS A 88 -14.24 -1.66 -7.38
C HIS A 88 -12.76 -1.65 -7.77
N ILE A 89 -12.24 -0.49 -8.15
CA ILE A 89 -10.84 -0.37 -8.61
C ILE A 89 -9.82 -0.76 -7.53
N LEU A 90 -10.13 -0.50 -6.25
CA LEU A 90 -9.35 -0.93 -5.08
C LEU A 90 -9.06 -2.44 -5.12
N TYR A 91 -10.11 -3.26 -5.20
CA TYR A 91 -9.98 -4.72 -5.21
C TYR A 91 -9.38 -5.23 -6.51
N THR A 92 -9.65 -4.53 -7.62
CA THR A 92 -9.07 -4.83 -8.93
C THR A 92 -7.54 -4.74 -8.89
N LEU A 93 -6.97 -3.69 -8.30
CA LEU A 93 -5.52 -3.61 -8.13
C LEU A 93 -5.00 -4.68 -7.18
N SER A 94 -5.64 -4.91 -6.03
CA SER A 94 -5.19 -5.95 -5.11
C SER A 94 -5.19 -7.34 -5.74
N ALA A 95 -6.21 -7.69 -6.55
CA ALA A 95 -6.24 -8.93 -7.32
C ALA A 95 -5.06 -9.03 -8.30
N VAL A 96 -4.80 -7.97 -9.07
CA VAL A 96 -3.68 -7.90 -10.02
C VAL A 96 -2.32 -8.01 -9.29
N GLN A 97 -2.16 -7.35 -8.14
CA GLN A 97 -0.96 -7.42 -7.32
C GLN A 97 -0.74 -8.83 -6.75
N ILE A 98 -1.78 -9.50 -6.26
CA ILE A 98 -1.64 -10.88 -5.77
C ILE A 98 -1.26 -11.82 -6.91
N LEU A 99 -1.88 -11.68 -8.08
CA LEU A 99 -1.49 -12.48 -9.25
C LEU A 99 -0.06 -12.17 -9.69
N ALA A 100 0.43 -10.94 -9.51
CA ALA A 100 1.84 -10.61 -9.72
C ALA A 100 2.78 -11.32 -8.73
N LEU A 101 2.41 -11.37 -7.44
CA LEU A 101 3.20 -12.10 -6.42
C LEU A 101 3.44 -13.55 -6.83
N PHE A 102 2.40 -14.22 -7.33
CA PHE A 102 2.44 -15.62 -7.76
C PHE A 102 2.88 -15.84 -9.23
N ASP A 103 3.27 -14.79 -9.95
CA ASP A 103 3.63 -14.87 -11.37
C ASP A 103 2.52 -15.47 -12.25
N LYS A 104 1.26 -15.08 -11.98
CA LYS A 104 0.03 -15.54 -12.64
C LYS A 104 -0.76 -14.46 -13.36
N ILE A 105 -0.16 -13.31 -13.65
CA ILE A 105 -0.86 -12.24 -14.41
C ILE A 105 -1.40 -12.76 -15.75
N ASN A 106 -0.73 -13.74 -16.36
CA ASN A 106 -1.08 -14.36 -17.64
C ASN A 106 -2.44 -15.07 -17.67
N ILE A 107 -3.05 -15.36 -16.52
CA ILE A 107 -4.40 -15.96 -16.48
C ILE A 107 -5.51 -14.93 -16.70
N LEU A 108 -5.19 -13.63 -16.58
CA LEU A 108 -6.15 -12.56 -16.74
C LEU A 108 -6.45 -12.30 -18.22
N ASP A 109 -7.71 -12.01 -18.51
CA ASP A 109 -8.05 -11.20 -19.68
C ASP A 109 -7.61 -9.75 -19.41
N VAL A 110 -6.35 -9.47 -19.74
CA VAL A 110 -5.73 -8.14 -19.57
C VAL A 110 -6.53 -7.05 -20.28
N GLY A 111 -7.10 -7.35 -21.45
CA GLY A 111 -7.90 -6.40 -22.21
C GLY A 111 -9.17 -6.01 -21.48
N LYS A 112 -9.85 -6.98 -20.86
CA LYS A 112 -11.06 -6.75 -20.07
C LYS A 112 -10.79 -5.96 -18.79
N VAL A 113 -9.76 -6.34 -18.02
CA VAL A 113 -9.38 -5.62 -16.80
C VAL A 113 -8.95 -4.19 -17.12
N SER A 114 -8.12 -4.01 -18.15
CA SER A 114 -7.64 -2.68 -18.57
C SER A 114 -8.80 -1.80 -19.07
N SER A 115 -9.79 -2.37 -19.77
CA SER A 115 -10.95 -1.62 -20.24
C SER A 115 -11.85 -1.16 -19.09
N TYR A 116 -12.03 -1.99 -18.06
CA TYR A 116 -12.72 -1.59 -16.83
C TYR A 116 -12.01 -0.40 -16.16
N VAL A 117 -10.70 -0.52 -15.91
CA VAL A 117 -9.93 0.53 -15.24
C VAL A 117 -9.89 1.82 -16.07
N ALA A 118 -9.65 1.73 -17.38
CA ALA A 118 -9.61 2.89 -18.26
C ALA A 118 -10.99 3.58 -18.38
N GLY A 119 -12.08 2.81 -18.32
CA GLY A 119 -13.44 3.34 -18.34
C GLY A 119 -13.81 4.19 -17.12
N LEU A 120 -13.02 4.11 -16.03
CA LEU A 120 -13.20 4.92 -14.83
C LEU A 120 -12.51 6.30 -14.91
N GLN A 121 -11.77 6.59 -15.99
CA GLN A 121 -11.17 7.91 -16.17
C GLN A 121 -12.24 8.96 -16.54
N ASN A 122 -12.33 10.02 -15.74
CA ASN A 122 -13.21 11.15 -15.97
C ASN A 122 -12.62 12.17 -16.96
N LYS A 123 -13.46 13.08 -17.46
CA LYS A 123 -13.09 14.06 -18.48
C LYS A 123 -11.97 15.02 -18.05
N ASP A 124 -11.90 15.32 -16.75
CA ASP A 124 -10.92 16.20 -16.11
C ASP A 124 -9.59 15.48 -15.80
N GLY A 125 -9.52 14.16 -16.02
CA GLY A 125 -8.34 13.34 -15.74
C GLY A 125 -8.39 12.58 -14.42
N SER A 126 -9.34 12.92 -13.53
CA SER A 126 -9.57 12.15 -12.30
C SER A 126 -10.05 10.73 -12.60
N PHE A 127 -10.01 9.86 -11.60
CA PHE A 127 -10.56 8.51 -11.69
C PHE A 127 -11.68 8.32 -10.67
N SER A 128 -12.73 7.65 -11.11
CA SER A 128 -13.78 7.16 -10.23
C SER A 128 -13.40 5.81 -9.62
N GLY A 129 -13.87 5.53 -8.41
CA GLY A 129 -13.65 4.23 -7.76
C GLY A 129 -14.42 3.08 -8.42
N ASP A 130 -15.61 3.40 -8.91
CA ASP A 130 -16.57 2.52 -9.57
C ASP A 130 -17.57 3.35 -10.43
N MET A 131 -18.69 2.73 -10.80
CA MET A 131 -19.74 3.36 -11.60
C MET A 131 -20.55 4.46 -10.88
N TRP A 132 -20.41 4.61 -9.56
CA TRP A 132 -21.13 5.60 -8.77
C TRP A 132 -20.40 6.95 -8.69
N GLY A 133 -19.14 7.00 -9.14
CA GLY A 133 -18.45 8.26 -9.44
C GLY A 133 -17.81 8.97 -8.25
N GLU A 134 -17.49 8.26 -7.15
CA GLU A 134 -16.62 8.82 -6.10
C GLU A 134 -15.25 9.17 -6.71
N ILE A 135 -14.76 10.38 -6.45
CA ILE A 135 -13.44 10.83 -6.90
C ILE A 135 -12.52 10.98 -5.70
N ASP A 136 -11.34 10.38 -5.80
CA ASP A 136 -10.26 10.50 -4.84
C ASP A 136 -8.91 10.25 -5.54
N THR A 137 -7.85 10.95 -5.13
CA THR A 137 -6.48 10.72 -5.64
C THR A 137 -5.99 9.29 -5.45
N ARG A 138 -6.52 8.55 -4.47
CA ARG A 138 -6.35 7.08 -4.33
C ARG A 138 -6.66 6.37 -5.64
N PHE A 139 -7.78 6.68 -6.28
CA PHE A 139 -8.21 5.99 -7.50
C PHE A 139 -7.30 6.31 -8.69
N SER A 140 -6.71 7.52 -8.72
CA SER A 140 -5.73 7.88 -9.74
C SER A 140 -4.46 7.04 -9.63
N TYR A 141 -3.92 6.89 -8.40
CA TYR A 141 -2.80 5.98 -8.14
C TYR A 141 -3.14 4.54 -8.51
N ILE A 142 -4.30 4.06 -8.06
CA ILE A 142 -4.71 2.66 -8.26
C ILE A 142 -4.85 2.34 -9.75
N ALA A 143 -5.49 3.24 -10.52
CA ALA A 143 -5.65 3.08 -11.96
C ALA A 143 -4.30 3.01 -12.67
N ILE A 144 -3.42 3.98 -12.37
CA ILE A 144 -2.09 4.07 -12.98
C ILE A 144 -1.24 2.85 -12.60
N CYS A 145 -1.23 2.44 -11.34
CA CYS A 145 -0.48 1.28 -10.86
C CYS A 145 -0.99 -0.01 -11.52
N CYS A 146 -2.30 -0.22 -11.57
CA CYS A 146 -2.92 -1.38 -12.21
C CYS A 146 -2.55 -1.47 -13.70
N LEU A 147 -2.74 -0.38 -14.45
CA LEU A 147 -2.41 -0.33 -15.87
C LEU A 147 -0.91 -0.41 -16.13
N SER A 148 -0.07 0.07 -15.21
CA SER A 148 1.38 -0.06 -15.32
C SER A 148 1.82 -1.52 -15.14
N ILE A 149 1.29 -2.22 -14.13
CA ILE A 149 1.55 -3.66 -13.93
C ILE A 149 1.08 -4.47 -15.16
N LEU A 150 -0.06 -4.11 -15.73
CA LEU A 150 -0.64 -4.75 -16.92
C LEU A 150 -0.01 -4.30 -18.24
N LYS A 151 0.91 -3.33 -18.22
CA LYS A 151 1.57 -2.73 -19.42
C LYS A 151 0.57 -2.13 -20.43
N THR A 152 -0.48 -1.49 -19.93
CA THR A 152 -1.59 -0.93 -20.74
C THR A 152 -1.90 0.54 -20.39
N LEU A 153 -0.90 1.31 -19.95
CA LEU A 153 -1.05 2.75 -19.69
C LEU A 153 -1.52 3.56 -20.92
N ASP A 154 -1.30 3.04 -22.13
CA ASP A 154 -1.80 3.63 -23.38
C ASP A 154 -3.34 3.67 -23.49
N LYS A 155 -4.06 2.95 -22.62
CA LYS A 155 -5.52 2.94 -22.58
C LYS A 155 -6.15 4.18 -21.95
N ILE A 156 -5.37 5.00 -21.25
CA ILE A 156 -5.84 6.21 -20.58
C ILE A 156 -5.14 7.46 -21.12
N ASN A 157 -5.73 8.62 -20.86
CA ASN A 157 -5.03 9.88 -21.05
C ASN A 157 -4.13 10.17 -19.85
N VAL A 158 -2.86 9.75 -19.92
CA VAL A 158 -1.89 9.91 -18.84
C VAL A 158 -1.63 11.38 -18.51
N GLU A 159 -1.55 12.26 -19.51
CA GLU A 159 -1.31 13.70 -19.31
C GLU A 159 -2.41 14.35 -18.46
N LYS A 160 -3.68 14.07 -18.79
CA LYS A 160 -4.81 14.56 -17.99
C LYS A 160 -4.81 14.01 -16.57
N ALA A 161 -4.47 12.73 -16.39
CA ALA A 161 -4.39 12.14 -15.06
C ALA A 161 -3.31 12.84 -14.21
N VAL A 162 -2.15 13.10 -14.80
CA VAL A 162 -1.05 13.85 -14.17
C VAL A 162 -1.48 15.29 -13.85
N ASP A 163 -2.15 15.98 -14.77
CA ASP A 163 -2.62 17.34 -14.54
C ASP A 163 -3.67 17.42 -13.40
N TYR A 164 -4.59 16.45 -13.33
CA TYR A 164 -5.53 16.35 -12.22
C TYR A 164 -4.81 16.13 -10.87
N ILE A 165 -3.85 15.21 -10.82
CA ILE A 165 -3.03 14.97 -9.61
C ILE A 165 -2.30 16.25 -9.19
N VAL A 166 -1.68 16.96 -10.13
CA VAL A 166 -0.98 18.22 -9.86
C VAL A 166 -1.93 19.30 -9.34
N SER A 167 -3.18 19.32 -9.80
CA SER A 167 -4.21 20.24 -9.29
C SER A 167 -4.61 19.99 -7.82
N CYS A 168 -4.30 18.80 -7.27
CA CYS A 168 -4.52 18.46 -5.86
C CYS A 168 -3.38 18.92 -4.94
N LYS A 169 -2.32 19.53 -5.49
CA LYS A 169 -1.17 20.04 -4.72
C LYS A 169 -1.55 21.31 -3.94
N ASN A 170 -1.14 21.36 -2.68
CA ASN A 170 -1.33 22.50 -1.79
C ASN A 170 -0.08 23.38 -1.65
N LEU A 171 -0.25 24.55 -1.03
CA LEU A 171 0.84 25.52 -0.79
C LEU A 171 1.97 24.97 0.09
N ASP A 172 1.66 23.98 0.92
CA ASP A 172 2.62 23.31 1.80
C ASP A 172 3.42 22.20 1.08
N GLY A 173 3.23 22.05 -0.23
CA GLY A 173 3.86 21.04 -1.07
C GLY A 173 3.14 19.69 -1.07
N GLY A 174 2.25 19.44 -0.09
CA GLY A 174 1.47 18.23 0.05
C GLY A 174 0.31 18.12 -0.95
N PHE A 175 -0.45 17.03 -0.84
CA PHE A 175 -1.59 16.71 -1.71
C PHE A 175 -2.80 16.29 -0.88
N GLY A 176 -3.97 16.79 -1.27
CA GLY A 176 -5.26 16.37 -0.73
C GLY A 176 -5.94 15.29 -1.57
N CYS A 177 -7.07 14.76 -1.08
CA CYS A 177 -7.87 13.75 -1.80
C CYS A 177 -8.51 14.26 -3.10
N THR A 178 -8.74 15.57 -3.17
CA THR A 178 -9.26 16.33 -4.31
C THR A 178 -8.69 17.75 -4.27
N PRO A 179 -8.83 18.57 -5.33
CA PRO A 179 -8.33 19.95 -5.34
C PRO A 179 -8.87 20.77 -4.17
N GLY A 180 -7.95 21.37 -3.39
CA GLY A 180 -8.27 22.19 -2.22
C GLY A 180 -8.52 21.41 -0.92
N ALA A 181 -8.50 20.07 -0.94
CA ALA A 181 -8.56 19.27 0.28
C ALA A 181 -7.24 19.34 1.08
N GLU A 182 -7.32 19.12 2.40
CA GLU A 182 -6.17 19.14 3.31
C GLU A 182 -5.08 18.13 2.87
N SER A 183 -3.82 18.55 2.94
CA SER A 183 -2.67 17.67 2.72
C SER A 183 -2.67 16.49 3.69
N HIS A 184 -2.57 15.26 3.16
CA HIS A 184 -2.58 14.03 3.97
C HIS A 184 -1.53 13.05 3.46
N ALA A 185 -0.72 12.46 4.36
CA ALA A 185 0.39 11.57 3.97
C ALA A 185 -0.04 10.40 3.07
N GLY A 186 -1.19 9.78 3.34
CA GLY A 186 -1.75 8.73 2.47
C GLY A 186 -2.13 9.22 1.06
N GLN A 187 -2.60 10.46 0.94
CA GLN A 187 -2.95 11.06 -0.36
C GLN A 187 -1.70 11.52 -1.12
N ILE A 188 -0.70 12.02 -0.38
CA ILE A 188 0.63 12.31 -0.90
C ILE A 188 1.26 11.05 -1.48
N PHE A 189 1.21 9.91 -0.78
CA PHE A 189 1.68 8.64 -1.35
C PHE A 189 1.00 8.33 -2.68
N CYS A 190 -0.33 8.44 -2.74
CA CYS A 190 -1.06 8.15 -3.98
C CYS A 190 -0.62 9.09 -5.11
N CYS A 191 -0.53 10.39 -4.85
CA CYS A 191 -0.13 11.38 -5.85
C CYS A 191 1.32 11.20 -6.31
N VAL A 192 2.25 11.07 -5.37
CA VAL A 192 3.69 10.90 -5.67
C VAL A 192 3.95 9.55 -6.34
N GLY A 193 3.28 8.48 -5.91
CA GLY A 193 3.33 7.15 -6.52
C GLY A 193 2.85 7.18 -7.97
N ALA A 194 1.71 7.79 -8.23
CA ALA A 194 1.20 7.98 -9.59
C ALA A 194 2.17 8.80 -10.47
N LEU A 195 2.76 9.87 -9.92
CA LEU A 195 3.76 10.67 -10.62
C LEU A 195 5.07 9.90 -10.86
N ALA A 196 5.48 9.02 -9.94
CA ALA A 196 6.64 8.14 -10.12
C ALA A 196 6.42 7.16 -11.27
N LEU A 197 5.27 6.47 -11.26
CA LEU A 197 4.90 5.47 -12.27
C LEU A 197 4.76 6.07 -13.69
N THR A 198 4.39 7.35 -13.78
CA THR A 198 4.24 8.08 -15.04
C THR A 198 5.47 8.89 -15.44
N GLY A 199 6.59 8.81 -14.70
CA GLY A 199 7.81 9.58 -14.99
C GLY A 199 7.66 11.10 -14.78
N SER A 200 6.65 11.53 -14.02
CA SER A 200 6.25 12.93 -13.83
C SER A 200 6.67 13.54 -12.48
N LEU A 201 7.62 12.91 -11.76
CA LEU A 201 8.13 13.43 -10.47
C LEU A 201 8.77 14.83 -10.55
N HIS A 202 9.17 15.27 -11.73
CA HIS A 202 9.68 16.63 -11.96
C HIS A 202 8.63 17.74 -11.66
N ARG A 203 7.35 17.38 -11.51
CA ARG A 203 6.26 18.28 -11.11
C ARG A 203 6.18 18.50 -9.60
N VAL A 204 6.92 17.73 -8.81
CA VAL A 204 6.96 17.82 -7.34
C VAL A 204 8.10 18.72 -6.91
N ASP A 205 7.83 19.64 -5.98
CA ASP A 205 8.88 20.33 -5.26
C ASP A 205 9.37 19.40 -4.14
N LYS A 206 10.51 18.75 -4.39
CA LYS A 206 11.02 17.68 -3.54
C LYS A 206 11.41 18.16 -2.14
N ASP A 207 11.95 19.38 -2.03
CA ASP A 207 12.41 19.90 -0.74
C ASP A 207 11.25 20.40 0.10
N LEU A 208 10.30 21.12 -0.52
CA LEU A 208 9.11 21.57 0.19
C LEU A 208 8.26 20.39 0.67
N LEU A 209 8.01 19.40 -0.20
CA LEU A 209 7.25 18.21 0.19
C LEU A 209 8.04 17.36 1.19
N GLY A 210 9.35 17.21 0.99
CA GLY A 210 10.23 16.49 1.92
C GLY A 210 10.16 17.07 3.32
N TRP A 211 10.14 18.40 3.44
CA TRP A 211 10.03 19.08 4.73
C TRP A 211 8.68 18.79 5.39
N TRP A 212 7.59 18.89 4.64
CA TRP A 212 6.26 18.58 5.16
C TRP A 212 6.15 17.14 5.68
N LEU A 213 6.74 16.19 4.95
CA LEU A 213 6.74 14.77 5.28
C LEU A 213 7.64 14.42 6.47
N CYS A 214 8.85 15.00 6.57
CA CYS A 214 9.74 14.69 7.69
C CYS A 214 9.21 15.25 9.02
N GLU A 215 8.51 16.40 8.99
CA GLU A 215 7.80 16.98 10.14
C GLU A 215 6.57 16.15 10.59
N ARG A 216 6.33 14.98 9.98
CA ARG A 216 5.39 13.98 10.51
C ARG A 216 6.01 13.11 11.59
N GLN A 217 7.34 13.06 11.69
CA GLN A 217 8.01 12.23 12.69
C GLN A 217 7.94 12.89 14.06
N GLY A 218 7.12 12.33 14.94
CA GLY A 218 6.93 12.85 16.29
C GLY A 218 8.04 12.42 17.26
N LYS A 219 7.93 12.91 18.50
CA LYS A 219 8.88 12.57 19.58
C LYS A 219 8.95 11.06 19.90
N SER A 220 7.86 10.31 19.63
CA SER A 220 7.82 8.85 19.80
C SER A 220 8.61 8.09 18.74
N GLY A 221 9.05 8.75 17.67
CA GLY A 221 9.67 8.10 16.51
C GLY A 221 8.69 7.71 15.40
N GLY A 222 7.42 7.55 15.74
CA GLY A 222 6.34 7.26 14.80
C GLY A 222 5.96 8.47 13.95
N LEU A 223 5.29 8.19 12.83
CA LEU A 223 4.87 9.18 11.84
C LEU A 223 3.35 9.38 11.90
N ASN A 224 2.88 10.60 11.70
CA ASN A 224 1.45 10.90 11.59
C ASN A 224 1.03 11.25 10.16
N GLY A 225 -0.28 11.21 9.89
CA GLY A 225 -0.82 11.53 8.56
C GLY A 225 -0.98 13.01 8.27
N ARG A 226 -1.06 13.82 9.32
CA ARG A 226 -1.38 15.25 9.30
C ARG A 226 -0.77 15.97 10.51
N PRO A 227 -0.50 17.29 10.42
CA PRO A 227 -0.06 18.07 11.57
C PRO A 227 -0.99 17.89 12.76
N GLU A 228 -0.42 17.90 13.97
CA GLU A 228 -1.17 17.81 15.24
C GLU A 228 -2.01 16.52 15.43
N LYS A 229 -1.77 15.47 14.63
CA LYS A 229 -2.37 14.14 14.82
C LYS A 229 -1.39 13.18 15.50
N LEU A 230 -1.96 12.12 16.07
CA LEU A 230 -1.19 11.04 16.69
C LEU A 230 -0.42 10.24 15.64
N PRO A 231 0.75 9.69 16.00
CA PRO A 231 1.47 8.75 15.15
C PRO A 231 0.68 7.44 14.98
N ASP A 232 0.91 6.78 13.86
CA ASP A 232 0.29 5.52 13.47
C ASP A 232 1.25 4.76 12.54
N VAL A 233 1.44 3.46 12.79
CA VAL A 233 2.36 2.58 12.07
C VAL A 233 2.16 2.62 10.56
N CYS A 234 0.93 2.77 10.05
CA CYS A 234 0.71 2.74 8.60
C CYS A 234 1.42 3.90 7.88
N TYR A 235 1.65 5.04 8.56
CA TYR A 235 2.42 6.15 8.01
C TYR A 235 3.91 5.86 7.88
N SER A 236 4.42 4.80 8.51
CA SER A 236 5.75 4.26 8.21
C SER A 236 5.85 3.87 6.74
N TRP A 237 4.77 3.39 6.12
CA TRP A 237 4.75 3.19 4.68
C TRP A 237 4.45 4.49 3.94
N TRP A 238 3.32 5.15 4.23
CA TRP A 238 2.83 6.29 3.42
C TRP A 238 3.84 7.45 3.34
N VAL A 239 4.53 7.75 4.44
CA VAL A 239 5.54 8.82 4.48
C VAL A 239 6.87 8.35 3.89
N LEU A 240 7.38 7.18 4.29
CA LEU A 240 8.70 6.72 3.80
C LEU A 240 8.70 6.45 2.31
N SER A 241 7.68 5.78 1.77
CA SER A 241 7.57 5.51 0.32
C SER A 241 7.59 6.82 -0.47
N SER A 242 6.82 7.82 -0.03
CA SER A 242 6.81 9.17 -0.60
C SER A 242 8.20 9.81 -0.56
N LEU A 243 8.86 9.80 0.60
CA LEU A 243 10.20 10.35 0.78
C LEU A 243 11.26 9.62 -0.07
N ILE A 244 11.16 8.30 -0.23
CA ILE A 244 12.09 7.52 -1.08
C ILE A 244 11.91 7.92 -2.54
N MET A 245 10.67 8.01 -3.03
CA MET A 245 10.39 8.42 -4.42
C MET A 245 10.92 9.82 -4.76
N ILE A 246 10.99 10.72 -3.78
CA ILE A 246 11.56 12.07 -3.95
C ILE A 246 13.01 12.21 -3.46
N ASP A 247 13.67 11.11 -3.08
CA ASP A 247 15.06 11.08 -2.62
C ASP A 247 15.33 11.94 -1.35
N ARG A 248 14.43 11.83 -0.36
CA ARG A 248 14.47 12.56 0.93
C ARG A 248 14.31 11.68 2.16
N VAL A 249 14.39 10.36 2.02
CA VAL A 249 14.24 9.41 3.15
C VAL A 249 15.27 9.61 4.26
N HIS A 250 16.46 10.13 3.92
CA HIS A 250 17.53 10.43 4.86
C HIS A 250 17.20 11.55 5.86
N TRP A 251 16.04 12.22 5.73
CA TRP A 251 15.55 13.22 6.69
C TRP A 251 14.79 12.60 7.87
N ILE A 252 14.55 11.29 7.84
CA ILE A 252 13.90 10.55 8.92
C ILE A 252 14.95 9.94 9.86
N ASP A 253 14.68 10.01 11.16
CA ASP A 253 15.41 9.26 12.17
C ASP A 253 15.01 7.77 12.08
N LYS A 254 15.83 7.00 11.37
CA LYS A 254 15.61 5.57 11.08
C LYS A 254 15.53 4.74 12.36
N GLU A 255 16.43 4.95 13.33
CA GLU A 255 16.45 4.14 14.54
C GLU A 255 15.17 4.31 15.38
N LYS A 256 14.68 5.56 15.51
CA LYS A 256 13.44 5.83 16.24
C LYS A 256 12.21 5.24 15.54
N LEU A 257 12.15 5.30 14.21
CA LEU A 257 11.02 4.74 13.47
C LEU A 257 11.01 3.20 13.53
N VAL A 258 12.17 2.55 13.36
CA VAL A 258 12.29 1.10 13.57
C VAL A 258 11.82 0.73 14.98
N LYS A 259 12.28 1.46 16.01
CA LYS A 259 11.83 1.21 17.37
C LYS A 259 10.31 1.37 17.51
N PHE A 260 9.71 2.43 16.96
CA PHE A 260 8.28 2.64 17.04
C PHE A 260 7.48 1.47 16.42
N ILE A 261 7.86 1.00 15.22
CA ILE A 261 7.21 -0.14 14.57
C ILE A 261 7.33 -1.40 15.45
N LEU A 262 8.53 -1.66 15.97
CA LEU A 262 8.80 -2.83 16.82
C LEU A 262 8.21 -2.75 18.22
N ASP A 263 7.76 -1.58 18.67
CA ASP A 263 6.99 -1.43 19.91
C ASP A 263 5.48 -1.69 19.69
N CYS A 264 5.01 -1.75 18.43
CA CYS A 264 3.60 -1.99 18.06
C CYS A 264 3.27 -3.45 17.71
N GLN A 265 4.23 -4.37 17.82
CA GLN A 265 4.00 -5.79 17.53
C GLN A 265 3.45 -6.54 18.76
N ASP A 266 2.47 -7.42 18.54
CA ASP A 266 2.06 -8.39 19.56
C ASP A 266 3.16 -9.44 19.70
N LEU A 267 3.88 -9.35 20.82
CA LEU A 267 5.01 -10.24 21.10
C LEU A 267 4.59 -11.66 21.42
N ASP A 268 3.33 -11.96 21.70
CA ASP A 268 2.84 -13.29 22.06
C ASP A 268 2.26 -14.02 20.86
N ASN A 269 1.34 -13.37 20.14
CA ASN A 269 0.56 -13.95 19.06
C ASN A 269 1.00 -13.49 17.66
N GLY A 270 1.77 -12.42 17.58
CA GLY A 270 2.10 -11.76 16.31
C GLY A 270 0.98 -10.86 15.80
N GLY A 271 1.31 -10.15 14.73
CA GLY A 271 0.56 -9.00 14.23
C GLY A 271 1.17 -7.67 14.71
N ILE A 272 0.84 -6.58 14.03
CA ILE A 272 1.26 -5.21 14.37
C ILE A 272 0.00 -4.34 14.40
N SER A 273 -0.10 -3.47 15.40
CA SER A 273 -1.18 -2.49 15.58
C SER A 273 -0.77 -1.10 15.07
N ASP A 274 -1.69 -0.14 15.09
CA ASP A 274 -1.40 1.25 14.75
C ASP A 274 -0.47 1.94 15.76
N ARG A 275 -0.57 1.58 17.04
CA ARG A 275 0.25 2.08 18.15
C ARG A 275 0.55 1.00 19.19
N PRO A 276 1.54 1.21 20.07
CA PRO A 276 1.81 0.29 21.17
C PRO A 276 0.55 0.05 22.01
N ASP A 277 0.34 -1.21 22.39
CA ASP A 277 -0.79 -1.70 23.20
C ASP A 277 -2.18 -1.68 22.53
N ASP A 278 -2.31 -1.18 21.29
CA ASP A 278 -3.55 -1.24 20.51
C ASP A 278 -3.76 -2.65 19.89
N ALA A 279 -4.97 -2.93 19.38
CA ALA A 279 -5.29 -4.23 18.78
C ALA A 279 -4.61 -4.41 17.41
N VAL A 280 -4.05 -5.59 17.17
CA VAL A 280 -3.37 -5.91 15.89
C VAL A 280 -4.35 -6.22 14.76
N ASP A 281 -3.99 -5.82 13.54
CA ASP A 281 -4.72 -6.17 12.33
C ASP A 281 -3.77 -6.46 11.14
N ILE A 282 -4.30 -7.06 10.07
CA ILE A 282 -3.50 -7.42 8.89
C ILE A 282 -3.00 -6.16 8.15
N PHE A 283 -3.74 -5.06 8.19
CA PHE A 283 -3.40 -3.82 7.49
C PHE A 283 -2.14 -3.18 8.11
N HIS A 284 -2.13 -2.97 9.42
CA HIS A 284 -0.97 -2.44 10.14
C HIS A 284 0.18 -3.44 10.20
N THR A 285 -0.09 -4.76 10.23
CA THR A 285 0.95 -5.78 10.05
C THR A 285 1.68 -5.61 8.72
N TYR A 286 0.94 -5.45 7.62
CA TYR A 286 1.54 -5.20 6.31
C TYR A 286 2.33 -3.91 6.27
N PHE A 287 1.74 -2.78 6.66
CA PHE A 287 2.43 -1.49 6.57
C PHE A 287 3.60 -1.34 7.56
N GLY A 288 3.57 -2.04 8.69
CA GLY A 288 4.70 -2.14 9.61
C GLY A 288 5.86 -2.92 8.98
N VAL A 289 5.60 -4.11 8.43
CA VAL A 289 6.64 -4.92 7.76
C VAL A 289 7.15 -4.23 6.49
N ALA A 290 6.28 -3.62 5.69
CA ALA A 290 6.67 -2.86 4.51
C ALA A 290 7.47 -1.59 4.90
N GLY A 291 7.11 -0.91 5.99
CA GLY A 291 7.91 0.19 6.55
C GLY A 291 9.30 -0.27 6.97
N LEU A 292 9.43 -1.42 7.63
CA LEU A 292 10.72 -2.03 7.97
C LEU A 292 11.53 -2.42 6.72
N SER A 293 10.87 -2.89 5.65
CA SER A 293 11.49 -3.15 4.35
C SER A 293 12.09 -1.88 3.75
N LEU A 294 11.35 -0.77 3.73
CA LEU A 294 11.83 0.54 3.25
C LEU A 294 12.99 1.10 4.10
N LEU A 295 13.10 0.66 5.35
CA LEU A 295 14.22 0.96 6.26
C LEU A 295 15.34 -0.08 6.18
N GLU A 296 15.33 -1.01 5.22
CA GLU A 296 16.35 -2.03 5.03
C GLU A 296 16.58 -2.89 6.31
N TYR A 297 15.50 -3.18 7.04
CA TYR A 297 15.60 -4.00 8.25
C TYR A 297 16.05 -5.44 7.90
N PRO A 298 17.04 -6.00 8.62
CA PRO A 298 17.56 -7.33 8.32
C PRO A 298 16.47 -8.42 8.36
N GLY A 299 16.48 -9.30 7.36
CA GLY A 299 15.53 -10.42 7.27
C GLY A 299 14.17 -10.05 6.65
N VAL A 300 14.01 -8.83 6.14
CA VAL A 300 12.83 -8.41 5.34
C VAL A 300 13.29 -8.12 3.91
N LYS A 301 12.63 -8.71 2.91
CA LYS A 301 12.92 -8.45 1.49
C LYS A 301 12.63 -6.98 1.14
N ALA A 302 13.32 -6.45 0.13
CA ALA A 302 13.08 -5.11 -0.39
C ALA A 302 11.73 -5.01 -1.12
N ILE A 303 11.03 -3.90 -0.91
CA ILE A 303 9.77 -3.54 -1.57
C ILE A 303 9.94 -2.28 -2.40
N ASP A 304 9.29 -2.23 -3.56
CA ASP A 304 9.27 -1.04 -4.41
C ASP A 304 8.29 0.01 -3.84
N PRO A 305 8.74 1.26 -3.63
CA PRO A 305 7.95 2.30 -2.97
C PRO A 305 6.81 2.85 -3.84
N ALA A 306 6.80 2.61 -5.16
CA ALA A 306 5.77 3.10 -6.06
C ALA A 306 4.75 2.00 -6.40
N TYR A 307 5.18 0.75 -6.58
CA TYR A 307 4.29 -0.36 -6.91
C TYR A 307 3.66 -1.04 -5.69
N ALA A 308 4.22 -0.82 -4.49
CA ALA A 308 3.85 -1.57 -3.29
C ALA A 308 3.93 -3.09 -3.51
N LEU A 309 4.98 -3.54 -4.19
CA LEU A 309 5.27 -4.93 -4.50
C LEU A 309 6.75 -5.21 -4.23
N PRO A 310 7.12 -6.44 -3.82
CA PRO A 310 8.51 -6.84 -3.66
C PRO A 310 9.34 -6.51 -4.92
N VAL A 311 10.58 -6.04 -4.73
CA VAL A 311 11.41 -5.58 -5.85
C VAL A 311 11.65 -6.69 -6.88
N ASP A 312 11.79 -7.95 -6.45
CA ASP A 312 11.93 -9.08 -7.37
C ASP A 312 10.68 -9.33 -8.22
N VAL A 313 9.48 -9.07 -7.68
CA VAL A 313 8.21 -9.16 -8.41
C VAL A 313 8.12 -8.05 -9.45
N VAL A 314 8.44 -6.81 -9.07
CA VAL A 314 8.46 -5.66 -9.98
C VAL A 314 9.48 -5.88 -11.11
N ASN A 315 10.67 -6.40 -10.79
CA ASN A 315 11.67 -6.73 -11.79
C ASN A 315 11.16 -7.78 -12.79
N ARG A 316 10.40 -8.80 -12.35
CA ARG A 316 9.76 -9.75 -13.27
C ARG A 316 8.78 -9.03 -14.19
N ILE A 317 7.94 -8.14 -13.69
CA ILE A 317 6.99 -7.39 -14.52
C ILE A 317 7.71 -6.52 -15.55
N ILE A 318 8.72 -5.75 -15.13
CA ILE A 318 9.39 -4.75 -15.99
C ILE A 318 10.32 -5.43 -17.01
N PHE A 319 11.10 -6.42 -16.59
CA PHE A 319 12.18 -6.99 -17.42
C PHE A 319 11.79 -8.27 -18.16
N THR A 320 10.68 -8.92 -17.82
CA THR A 320 10.17 -10.04 -18.62
C THR A 320 9.38 -9.47 -19.79
N LYS A 321 9.77 -9.88 -21.01
CA LYS A 321 9.14 -9.44 -22.26
C LYS A 321 7.73 -9.97 -22.41
#